data_AF-A0A4Z1PB07-F1
#
_entry.id   AF-A0A4Z1PB07-F1
#
_cell.length_a   1.000
_cell.length_b   1.000
_cell.length_c   1.000
_cell.angle_alpha   90.00
_cell.angle_beta   90.00
_cell.angle_gamma   90.00
#
_symmetry.space_group_name_H-M   'P 1'
#
loop_
_entity.id
_entity.type
_entity.pdbx_description
1 polymer ?
#
loop_
_entity_poly.entity_id
_entity_poly.type
_entity_poly.pdbx_seq_one_letter_code
_entity_poly.pdbx_strand_id
1 'polypeptide(L)'
;MHYGYPTRKGSHSTAFSPKTNLPPFIQALRRIRKRSLAVITVAVFFLFWLVAKLIGRNLVDPDAASPIFTKAPSGSPNVVIVTTLGPDASFNEALKRNRENYAAKHGYATFFPNMKDYPIGDSPRTWSKVPAVRHAMTKFPKTPFFFYIDERTVITNPTLSVEKHITDKARLESLMIADIPVVPPDSVIKTFGNIKGDRIDLIMTQDKEGLSQGSWILRRGEWAKFMLDSWFDPLYRSYNFQKAERHALEHIVQWHGTLLTKIALIPQNLLNSYTEKDHELAGEDGIWKDGDFMVSFPDCSEPPRSCKEEMNPFFRKTEVSASA
;
A
#
# COMPACT_ATOMS: atom_id res chain seq x y z
N MET A 1 -40.10 118.20 -15.40
CA MET A 1 -39.64 116.83 -15.67
C MET A 1 -38.54 116.51 -14.66
N HIS A 2 -38.81 115.66 -13.67
CA HIS A 2 -37.81 115.15 -12.72
C HIS A 2 -37.47 113.71 -13.13
N TYR A 3 -36.19 113.47 -13.42
CA TYR A 3 -35.67 112.13 -13.67
C TYR A 3 -35.46 111.41 -12.34
N GLY A 4 -36.05 110.22 -12.18
CA GLY A 4 -35.84 109.36 -11.02
C GLY A 4 -34.43 108.77 -11.01
N TYR A 5 -33.74 108.87 -9.88
CA TYR A 5 -32.47 108.18 -9.66
C TYR A 5 -32.68 106.66 -9.55
N PRO A 6 -31.74 105.83 -10.04
CA PRO A 6 -31.84 104.38 -9.89
C PRO A 6 -31.55 103.94 -8.46
N THR A 7 -32.19 102.84 -8.05
CA THR A 7 -32.06 102.26 -6.71
C THR A 7 -30.67 101.69 -6.45
N ARG A 8 -30.18 101.89 -5.23
CA ARG A 8 -28.85 101.48 -4.76
C ARG A 8 -28.77 99.94 -4.71
N LYS A 9 -27.83 99.34 -5.45
CA LYS A 9 -27.53 97.89 -5.36
C LYS A 9 -27.05 97.56 -3.93
N GLY A 10 -27.71 96.60 -3.29
CA GLY A 10 -27.32 96.09 -1.98
C GLY A 10 -25.98 95.35 -2.05
N SER A 11 -25.01 95.80 -1.26
CA SER A 11 -23.71 95.17 -1.07
C SER A 11 -23.80 94.08 -0.01
N HIS A 12 -24.29 92.89 -0.38
CA HIS A 12 -24.08 91.69 0.42
C HIS A 12 -23.14 90.77 -0.35
N SER A 13 -21.89 90.66 0.10
CA SER A 13 -20.97 89.64 -0.41
C SER A 13 -21.47 88.26 0.03
N THR A 14 -21.59 87.33 -0.91
CA THR A 14 -21.86 85.92 -0.61
C THR A 14 -20.73 85.33 0.24
N ALA A 15 -21.08 84.63 1.33
CA ALA A 15 -20.11 84.04 2.24
C ALA A 15 -19.19 83.03 1.53
N PHE A 16 -17.88 83.15 1.77
CA PHE A 16 -16.87 82.24 1.26
C PHE A 16 -16.99 80.87 1.95
N SER A 17 -17.34 79.83 1.20
CA SER A 17 -17.39 78.45 1.70
C SER A 17 -16.07 77.74 1.33
N PRO A 18 -15.25 77.30 2.30
CA PRO A 18 -13.96 76.68 1.98
C PRO A 18 -14.18 75.32 1.30
N LYS A 19 -13.63 75.17 0.08
CA LYS A 19 -13.57 73.87 -0.61
C LYS A 19 -12.65 72.93 0.18
N THR A 20 -13.23 71.92 0.82
CA THR A 20 -12.48 70.83 1.45
C THR A 20 -12.10 69.80 0.38
N ASN A 21 -10.84 69.81 -0.06
CA ASN A 21 -10.26 68.85 -1.01
C ASN A 21 -10.00 67.47 -0.38
N LEU A 22 -11.02 66.86 0.22
CA LEU A 22 -10.92 65.47 0.69
C LEU A 22 -11.50 64.52 -0.38
N PRO A 23 -10.78 63.45 -0.78
CA PRO A 23 -11.27 62.45 -1.70
C PRO A 23 -12.67 61.94 -1.33
N PRO A 24 -13.56 61.66 -2.30
CA PRO A 24 -14.94 61.29 -2.04
C PRO A 24 -15.10 60.06 -1.12
N PHE A 25 -14.13 59.14 -1.12
CA PHE A 25 -14.13 57.96 -0.23
C PHE A 25 -13.97 58.34 1.27
N ILE A 26 -13.20 59.39 1.58
CA ILE A 26 -12.98 59.84 2.97
C ILE A 26 -14.22 60.57 3.49
N GLN A 27 -14.91 61.30 2.61
CA GLN A 27 -16.19 61.94 2.95
C GLN A 27 -17.30 60.91 3.19
N ALA A 28 -17.33 59.82 2.41
CA ALA A 28 -18.25 58.70 2.61
C ALA A 28 -17.99 57.99 3.95
N LEU A 29 -16.71 57.75 4.31
CA LEU A 29 -16.34 57.13 5.59
C LEU A 29 -16.82 57.93 6.81
N ARG A 30 -16.80 59.27 6.75
CA ARG A 30 -17.28 60.14 7.84
C ARG A 30 -18.79 60.14 8.03
N ARG A 31 -19.57 59.79 7.01
CA ARG A 31 -21.05 59.72 7.08
C ARG A 31 -21.56 58.37 7.60
N ILE A 32 -20.70 57.37 7.69
CA ILE A 32 -21.05 56.06 8.23
C ILE A 32 -21.22 56.22 9.75
N ARG A 33 -22.45 56.03 10.24
CA ARG A 33 -22.75 56.03 11.68
C ARG A 33 -21.88 54.97 12.35
N LYS A 34 -21.33 55.25 13.55
CA LYS A 34 -20.47 54.31 14.31
C LYS A 34 -21.07 52.89 14.41
N ARG A 35 -22.40 52.78 14.48
CA ARG A 35 -23.13 51.50 14.46
C ARG A 35 -22.98 50.73 13.13
N SER A 36 -23.04 51.43 12.00
CA SER A 36 -22.86 50.84 10.67
C SER A 36 -21.41 50.38 10.46
N LEU A 37 -20.43 51.12 10.98
CA LEU A 37 -19.02 50.71 10.95
C LEU A 37 -18.82 49.42 11.76
N ALA A 38 -19.40 49.31 12.96
CA ALA A 38 -19.33 48.10 13.78
C ALA A 38 -19.94 46.87 13.08
N VAL A 39 -21.10 47.03 12.43
CA VAL A 39 -21.74 45.93 11.68
C VAL A 39 -20.88 45.48 10.50
N ILE A 40 -20.29 46.42 9.75
CA ILE A 40 -19.40 46.09 8.62
C ILE A 40 -18.15 45.35 9.12
N THR A 41 -17.54 45.81 10.21
CA THR A 41 -16.36 45.14 10.80
C THR A 41 -16.69 43.72 11.22
N VAL A 42 -17.81 43.51 11.92
CA VAL A 42 -18.28 42.17 12.32
C VAL A 42 -18.57 41.29 11.09
N ALA A 43 -19.19 41.83 10.04
CA ALA A 43 -19.46 41.11 8.81
C ALA A 43 -18.17 40.70 8.08
N VAL A 44 -17.15 41.56 8.05
CA VAL A 44 -15.83 41.25 7.47
C VAL A 44 -15.11 40.19 8.29
N PHE A 45 -15.11 40.28 9.62
CA PHE A 45 -14.54 39.23 10.48
C PHE A 45 -15.27 37.90 10.33
N PHE A 46 -16.61 37.92 10.22
CA PHE A 46 -17.40 36.72 9.99
C PHE A 46 -17.13 36.11 8.61
N LEU A 47 -16.99 36.94 7.57
CA LEU A 47 -16.59 36.50 6.24
C LEU A 47 -15.18 35.90 6.25
N PHE A 48 -14.23 36.55 6.94
CA PHE A 48 -12.87 36.04 7.08
C PHE A 48 -12.85 34.73 7.87
N TRP A 49 -13.68 34.59 8.90
CA TRP A 49 -13.87 33.35 9.65
C TRP A 49 -14.52 32.26 8.81
N LEU A 50 -15.51 32.59 7.97
CA LEU A 50 -16.14 31.68 7.01
C LEU A 50 -15.14 31.19 5.96
N VAL A 51 -14.35 32.11 5.38
CA VAL A 51 -13.29 31.81 4.42
C VAL A 51 -12.18 31.00 5.09
N ALA A 52 -11.79 31.32 6.32
CA ALA A 52 -10.84 30.52 7.10
C ALA A 52 -11.41 29.14 7.47
N LYS A 53 -12.72 29.00 7.67
CA LYS A 53 -13.40 27.71 7.85
C LYS A 53 -13.56 26.93 6.54
N LEU A 54 -13.73 27.60 5.40
CA LEU A 54 -13.84 26.98 4.07
C LEU A 54 -12.47 26.56 3.53
N ILE A 55 -11.44 27.36 3.74
CA ILE A 55 -10.05 27.08 3.34
C ILE A 55 -9.36 26.20 4.39
N GLY A 56 -9.57 26.46 5.69
CA GLY A 56 -8.98 25.70 6.80
C GLY A 56 -9.65 24.36 7.09
N ARG A 57 -10.79 24.05 6.46
CA ARG A 57 -11.34 22.68 6.45
C ARG A 57 -10.63 21.75 5.47
N ASN A 58 -9.71 22.25 4.63
CA ASN A 58 -8.98 21.45 3.64
C ASN A 58 -7.53 21.10 4.05
N LEU A 59 -7.17 21.17 5.33
CA LEU A 59 -5.81 20.80 5.79
C LEU A 59 -5.76 19.65 6.80
N VAL A 60 -6.88 19.03 7.11
CA VAL A 60 -6.92 17.71 7.74
C VAL A 60 -8.01 16.93 7.04
N ASP A 61 -7.64 16.29 5.94
CA ASP A 61 -8.43 15.25 5.29
C ASP A 61 -8.39 14.03 6.23
N PRO A 62 -9.50 13.64 6.88
CA PRO A 62 -9.56 12.35 7.58
C PRO A 62 -9.56 11.17 6.60
N ASP A 63 -9.81 11.46 5.31
CA ASP A 63 -9.81 10.53 4.18
C ASP A 63 -8.55 10.65 3.29
N ALA A 64 -7.52 11.38 3.73
CA ALA A 64 -6.24 11.36 3.04
C ALA A 64 -5.69 9.93 3.16
N ALA A 65 -5.87 9.15 2.10
CA ALA A 65 -5.25 7.85 1.93
C ALA A 65 -3.82 7.94 2.49
N SER A 66 -3.53 7.11 3.50
CA SER A 66 -2.21 7.07 4.15
C SER A 66 -1.15 7.24 3.06
N PRO A 67 -0.20 8.19 3.18
CA PRO A 67 0.75 8.47 2.11
C PRO A 67 1.33 7.14 1.62
N ILE A 68 1.15 6.85 0.33
CA ILE A 68 1.71 5.64 -0.29
C ILE A 68 3.22 5.86 -0.27
N PHE A 69 3.85 5.39 0.80
CA PHE A 69 5.29 5.44 0.94
C PHE A 69 5.86 4.60 -0.21
N THR A 70 6.60 5.22 -1.11
CA THR A 70 7.51 4.48 -2.02
C THR A 70 8.78 4.07 -1.27
N LYS A 71 9.07 4.77 -0.17
CA LYS A 71 10.20 4.55 0.73
C LYS A 71 9.79 4.89 2.16
N ALA A 72 10.23 4.09 3.11
CA ALA A 72 10.03 4.34 4.53
C ALA A 72 10.82 5.59 4.99
N PRO A 73 10.33 6.34 5.99
CA PRO A 73 11.09 7.40 6.62
C PRO A 73 12.33 6.85 7.33
N SER A 74 13.32 7.72 7.58
CA SER A 74 14.54 7.35 8.29
C SER A 74 14.24 6.64 9.61
N GLY A 75 14.94 5.53 9.86
CA GLY A 75 14.75 4.68 11.04
C GLY A 75 13.57 3.69 10.96
N SER A 76 12.82 3.65 9.85
CA SER A 76 11.80 2.62 9.59
C SER A 76 12.24 1.71 8.44
N PRO A 77 11.96 0.40 8.51
CA PRO A 77 12.36 -0.53 7.45
C PRO A 77 11.48 -0.35 6.20
N ASN A 78 12.08 -0.40 5.01
CA ASN A 78 11.36 -0.39 3.73
C ASN A 78 10.52 -1.65 3.52
N VAL A 79 11.01 -2.78 4.00
CA VAL A 79 10.34 -4.07 3.87
C VAL A 79 10.27 -4.73 5.24
N VAL A 80 9.12 -5.33 5.54
CA VAL A 80 8.98 -6.28 6.67
C VAL A 80 8.71 -7.65 6.08
N ILE A 81 9.60 -8.60 6.37
CA ILE A 81 9.45 -9.99 6.00
C ILE A 81 8.57 -10.68 7.04
N VAL A 82 7.45 -11.22 6.61
CA VAL A 82 6.48 -11.89 7.48
C VAL A 82 6.51 -13.38 7.21
N THR A 83 6.82 -14.17 8.23
CA THR A 83 6.84 -15.64 8.12
C THR A 83 6.09 -16.23 9.30
N THR A 84 4.95 -16.87 9.00
CA THR A 84 4.15 -17.59 10.00
C THR A 84 4.82 -18.92 10.33
N LEU A 85 5.17 -19.12 11.60
CA LEU A 85 5.79 -20.36 12.07
C LEU A 85 4.72 -21.41 12.38
N GLY A 86 4.80 -22.54 11.70
CA GLY A 86 3.91 -23.67 11.81
C GLY A 86 4.25 -24.59 12.99
N PRO A 87 3.61 -25.77 13.04
CA PRO A 87 3.74 -26.69 14.17
C PRO A 87 5.08 -27.43 14.20
N ASP A 88 5.71 -27.66 13.04
CA ASP A 88 7.02 -28.31 12.99
C ASP A 88 8.11 -27.30 13.35
N ALA A 89 8.60 -27.37 14.57
CA ALA A 89 9.65 -26.49 15.05
C ALA A 89 11.07 -26.90 14.60
N SER A 90 11.22 -28.05 13.92
CA SER A 90 12.51 -28.71 13.70
C SER A 90 13.50 -27.94 12.82
N PHE A 91 13.03 -26.96 12.05
CA PHE A 91 13.82 -26.09 11.20
C PHE A 91 13.57 -24.58 11.44
N ASN A 92 12.81 -24.22 12.48
CA ASN A 92 12.44 -22.82 12.75
C ASN A 92 13.64 -21.91 13.00
N GLU A 93 14.69 -22.39 13.66
CA GLU A 93 15.90 -21.59 13.91
C GLU A 93 16.65 -21.27 12.61
N ALA A 94 16.82 -22.28 11.74
CA ALA A 94 17.45 -22.10 10.43
C ALA A 94 16.64 -21.15 9.54
N LEU A 95 15.31 -21.28 9.56
CA LEU A 95 14.39 -20.40 8.86
C LEU A 95 14.49 -18.96 9.34
N LYS A 96 14.45 -18.72 10.66
CA LYS A 96 14.59 -17.37 11.24
C LYS A 96 15.91 -16.74 10.84
N ARG A 97 17.02 -17.47 11.00
CA ARG A 97 18.36 -17.03 10.61
C ARG A 97 18.44 -16.67 9.12
N ASN A 98 17.81 -17.44 8.24
CA ASN A 98 17.75 -17.13 6.80
C ASN A 98 17.08 -15.77 6.54
N ARG A 99 15.92 -15.50 7.17
CA ARG A 99 15.23 -14.21 7.01
C ARG A 99 15.98 -13.06 7.67
N GLU A 100 16.53 -13.27 8.87
CA GLU A 100 17.25 -12.26 9.63
C GLU A 100 18.54 -11.83 8.93
N ASN A 101 19.31 -12.77 8.39
CA ASN A 101 20.52 -12.47 7.62
C ASN A 101 20.20 -11.64 6.37
N TYR A 102 19.15 -12.03 5.63
CA TYR A 102 18.71 -11.27 4.47
C TYR A 102 18.19 -9.88 4.86
N ALA A 103 17.40 -9.78 5.93
CA ALA A 103 16.89 -8.52 6.42
C ALA A 103 18.00 -7.57 6.89
N ALA A 104 18.97 -8.08 7.64
CA ALA A 104 20.13 -7.31 8.10
C ALA A 104 20.93 -6.73 6.94
N LYS A 105 21.11 -7.50 5.86
CA LYS A 105 21.85 -7.06 4.66
C LYS A 105 21.20 -5.87 3.94
N HIS A 106 19.87 -5.78 3.93
CA HIS A 106 19.12 -4.75 3.20
C HIS A 106 18.46 -3.69 4.09
N GLY A 107 18.63 -3.77 5.41
CA GLY A 107 17.98 -2.85 6.36
C GLY A 107 16.47 -3.07 6.48
N TYR A 108 16.02 -4.32 6.29
CA TYR A 108 14.63 -4.73 6.49
C TYR A 108 14.39 -5.19 7.93
N ALA A 109 13.12 -5.45 8.26
CA ALA A 109 12.75 -6.10 9.50
C ALA A 109 12.13 -7.48 9.25
N THR A 110 12.15 -8.33 10.26
CA THR A 110 11.48 -9.63 10.26
C THR A 110 10.34 -9.65 11.27
N PHE A 111 9.31 -10.42 10.98
CA PHE A 111 8.19 -10.66 11.87
C PHE A 111 7.77 -12.13 11.80
N PHE A 112 7.88 -12.83 12.94
CA PHE A 112 7.67 -14.27 13.04
C PHE A 112 6.52 -14.62 13.99
N PRO A 113 5.26 -14.37 13.61
CA PRO A 113 4.14 -14.79 14.43
C PRO A 113 3.93 -16.30 14.33
N ASN A 114 3.35 -16.92 15.36
CA ASN A 114 3.01 -18.34 15.30
C ASN A 114 1.63 -18.51 14.63
N MET A 115 1.47 -19.57 13.82
CA MET A 115 0.17 -19.87 13.20
C MET A 115 -0.96 -20.08 14.23
N LYS A 116 -0.60 -20.52 15.46
CA LYS A 116 -1.55 -20.75 16.56
C LYS A 116 -2.06 -19.47 17.21
N ASP A 117 -1.39 -18.33 16.99
CA ASP A 117 -1.74 -17.06 17.62
C ASP A 117 -3.00 -16.42 17.02
N TYR A 118 -3.47 -16.92 15.86
CA TYR A 118 -4.57 -16.34 15.12
C TYR A 118 -5.86 -17.17 15.23
N PRO A 119 -7.00 -16.55 15.56
CA PRO A 119 -8.29 -17.24 15.61
C PRO A 119 -8.81 -17.49 14.19
N ILE A 120 -8.60 -18.71 13.69
CA ILE A 120 -9.01 -19.12 12.34
C ILE A 120 -10.25 -20.04 12.33
N GLY A 121 -10.76 -20.43 13.51
CA GLY A 121 -11.83 -21.40 13.64
C GLY A 121 -11.39 -22.79 13.15
N ASP A 122 -12.25 -23.45 12.39
CA ASP A 122 -11.99 -24.78 11.80
C ASP A 122 -11.20 -24.73 10.49
N SER A 123 -10.85 -23.53 10.01
CA SER A 123 -10.07 -23.37 8.78
C SER A 123 -8.64 -23.92 8.93
N PRO A 124 -8.02 -24.39 7.83
CA PRO A 124 -6.62 -24.83 7.83
C PRO A 124 -5.65 -23.79 8.40
N ARG A 125 -4.60 -24.24 9.12
CA ARG A 125 -3.63 -23.35 9.80
C ARG A 125 -2.92 -22.37 8.87
N THR A 126 -2.83 -22.68 7.59
CA THR A 126 -2.28 -21.82 6.53
C THR A 126 -3.01 -20.48 6.41
N TRP A 127 -4.31 -20.43 6.74
CA TRP A 127 -5.10 -19.19 6.78
C TRP A 127 -4.52 -18.11 7.69
N SER A 128 -3.71 -18.49 8.69
CA SER A 128 -3.05 -17.54 9.59
C SER A 128 -2.15 -16.54 8.88
N LYS A 129 -1.72 -16.79 7.63
CA LYS A 129 -0.93 -15.85 6.82
C LYS A 129 -1.62 -14.50 6.62
N VAL A 130 -2.93 -14.51 6.39
CA VAL A 130 -3.71 -13.29 6.09
C VAL A 130 -3.76 -12.35 7.30
N PRO A 131 -4.24 -12.78 8.49
CA PRO A 131 -4.22 -11.93 9.69
C PRO A 131 -2.79 -11.67 10.20
N ALA A 132 -1.81 -12.53 9.89
CA ALA A 132 -0.41 -12.29 10.23
C ALA A 132 0.16 -11.06 9.53
N VAL A 133 -0.07 -10.93 8.21
CA VAL A 133 0.36 -9.74 7.48
C VAL A 133 -0.44 -8.52 7.92
N ARG A 134 -1.74 -8.66 8.20
CA ARG A 134 -2.55 -7.57 8.76
C ARG A 134 -2.02 -7.07 10.11
N HIS A 135 -1.57 -7.98 10.97
CA HIS A 135 -0.92 -7.67 12.25
C HIS A 135 0.43 -6.97 12.02
N ALA A 136 1.24 -7.42 11.07
CA ALA A 136 2.50 -6.76 10.70
C ALA A 136 2.26 -5.30 10.26
N MET A 137 1.21 -5.05 9.46
CA MET A 137 0.84 -3.69 9.03
C MET A 137 0.55 -2.74 10.20
N THR A 138 0.02 -3.26 11.32
CA THR A 138 -0.21 -2.48 12.54
C THR A 138 1.09 -2.24 13.31
N LYS A 139 1.96 -3.26 13.42
CA LYS A 139 3.25 -3.14 14.14
C LYS A 139 4.25 -2.21 13.44
N PHE A 140 4.21 -2.15 12.11
CA PHE A 140 5.17 -1.39 11.30
C PHE A 140 4.48 -0.30 10.47
N PRO A 141 3.82 0.70 11.10
CA PRO A 141 2.90 1.63 10.43
C PRO A 141 3.53 2.49 9.33
N LYS A 142 4.85 2.60 9.30
CA LYS A 142 5.63 3.42 8.35
C LYS A 142 6.28 2.60 7.23
N THR A 143 6.13 1.27 7.23
CA THR A 143 6.74 0.39 6.24
C THR A 143 5.89 0.32 4.97
N PRO A 144 6.46 0.55 3.78
CA PRO A 144 5.73 0.53 2.52
C PRO A 144 5.43 -0.87 1.99
N PHE A 145 6.28 -1.87 2.22
CA PHE A 145 6.09 -3.21 1.68
C PHE A 145 6.14 -4.29 2.75
N PHE A 146 5.21 -5.23 2.65
CA PHE A 146 5.15 -6.43 3.48
C PHE A 146 5.42 -7.62 2.58
N PHE A 147 6.50 -8.33 2.85
CA PHE A 147 6.89 -9.49 2.07
C PHE A 147 6.53 -10.75 2.86
N TYR A 148 5.41 -11.38 2.51
CA TYR A 148 5.08 -12.67 3.10
C TYR A 148 5.92 -13.76 2.44
N ILE A 149 6.54 -14.59 3.27
CA ILE A 149 7.23 -15.78 2.81
C ILE A 149 6.93 -16.90 3.80
N ASP A 150 6.42 -18.01 3.30
CA ASP A 150 6.01 -19.15 4.10
C ASP A 150 7.21 -19.85 4.79
N GLU A 151 6.89 -20.82 5.63
CA GLU A 151 7.92 -21.61 6.32
C GLU A 151 8.60 -22.65 5.42
N ARG A 152 8.06 -22.92 4.21
CA ARG A 152 8.55 -23.91 3.25
C ARG A 152 9.27 -23.26 2.08
N THR A 153 9.85 -22.08 2.28
CA THR A 153 10.56 -21.33 1.25
C THR A 153 11.86 -20.79 1.82
N VAL A 154 12.97 -20.91 1.09
CA VAL A 154 14.31 -20.47 1.52
C VAL A 154 14.80 -19.37 0.60
N ILE A 155 15.27 -18.25 1.15
CA ILE A 155 15.95 -17.21 0.37
C ILE A 155 17.33 -17.72 -0.01
N THR A 156 17.56 -17.93 -1.30
CA THR A 156 18.82 -18.52 -1.82
C THR A 156 19.79 -17.48 -2.33
N ASN A 157 19.31 -16.34 -2.82
CA ASN A 157 20.17 -15.25 -3.29
C ASN A 157 19.97 -13.98 -2.44
N PRO A 158 20.79 -13.77 -1.40
CA PRO A 158 20.64 -12.62 -0.52
C PRO A 158 21.19 -11.31 -1.12
N THR A 159 21.79 -11.34 -2.31
CA THR A 159 22.36 -10.13 -2.95
C THR A 159 21.31 -9.23 -3.59
N LEU A 160 20.19 -9.81 -4.00
CA LEU A 160 19.07 -9.10 -4.62
C LEU A 160 18.29 -8.37 -3.54
N SER A 161 18.08 -7.06 -3.69
CA SER A 161 17.15 -6.31 -2.82
C SER A 161 15.73 -6.41 -3.38
N VAL A 162 14.72 -6.42 -2.52
CA VAL A 162 13.31 -6.49 -2.95
C VAL A 162 12.95 -5.33 -3.87
N GLU A 163 13.45 -4.12 -3.59
CA GLU A 163 13.20 -2.94 -4.40
C GLU A 163 13.78 -3.07 -5.81
N LYS A 164 15.07 -3.40 -5.93
CA LYS A 164 15.71 -3.49 -7.25
C LYS A 164 15.26 -4.71 -8.04
N HIS A 165 14.99 -5.81 -7.35
CA HIS A 165 14.62 -7.07 -7.98
C HIS A 165 13.18 -7.03 -8.50
N ILE A 166 12.25 -6.45 -7.73
CA ILE A 166 10.81 -6.56 -7.97
C ILE A 166 10.05 -5.23 -7.85
N THR A 167 10.11 -4.53 -6.70
CA THR A 167 9.11 -3.50 -6.39
C THR A 167 9.39 -2.10 -6.96
N ASP A 168 10.57 -1.88 -7.54
CA ASP A 168 10.85 -0.70 -8.35
C ASP A 168 9.83 -0.60 -9.48
N LYS A 169 9.34 0.62 -9.75
CA LYS A 169 8.24 0.83 -10.69
C LYS A 169 8.59 0.34 -12.10
N ALA A 170 9.73 0.74 -12.63
CA ALA A 170 10.13 0.41 -14.00
C ALA A 170 10.44 -1.09 -14.10
N ARG A 171 11.07 -1.64 -13.05
CA ARG A 171 11.30 -3.08 -12.96
C ARG A 171 9.99 -3.86 -12.97
N LEU A 172 9.04 -3.53 -12.09
CA LEU A 172 7.75 -4.21 -12.01
C LEU A 172 6.99 -4.14 -13.34
N GLU A 173 6.96 -2.96 -13.97
CA GLU A 173 6.36 -2.78 -15.31
C GLU A 173 6.97 -3.70 -16.36
N SER A 174 8.27 -4.01 -16.28
CA SER A 174 8.94 -4.97 -17.18
C SER A 174 8.68 -6.43 -16.84
N LEU A 175 8.23 -6.73 -15.62
CA LEU A 175 8.03 -8.10 -15.12
C LEU A 175 6.58 -8.55 -15.20
N MET A 176 5.61 -7.62 -15.22
CA MET A 176 4.19 -7.95 -15.21
C MET A 176 3.79 -8.76 -16.43
N ILE A 177 3.22 -9.93 -16.17
CA ILE A 177 2.62 -10.79 -17.19
C ILE A 177 1.17 -10.34 -17.37
N ALA A 178 0.79 -10.04 -18.61
CA ALA A 178 -0.53 -9.57 -18.98
C ALA A 178 -1.27 -10.59 -19.85
N ASP A 179 -2.60 -10.49 -19.90
CA ASP A 179 -3.48 -11.33 -20.73
C ASP A 179 -3.35 -12.85 -20.51
N ILE A 180 -2.94 -13.27 -19.30
CA ILE A 180 -2.96 -14.67 -18.87
C ILE A 180 -4.15 -14.96 -17.93
N PRO A 181 -4.75 -16.18 -17.99
CA PRO A 181 -5.79 -16.60 -17.05
C PRO A 181 -5.31 -16.51 -15.59
N VAL A 182 -6.12 -15.96 -14.69
CA VAL A 182 -5.77 -15.90 -13.26
C VAL A 182 -5.82 -17.28 -12.58
N VAL A 183 -6.60 -18.20 -13.13
CA VAL A 183 -6.66 -19.62 -12.76
C VAL A 183 -6.51 -20.45 -14.05
N PRO A 184 -5.35 -21.07 -14.30
CA PRO A 184 -5.12 -21.85 -15.51
C PRO A 184 -5.85 -23.21 -15.47
N PRO A 185 -6.16 -23.81 -16.63
CA PRO A 185 -6.20 -23.20 -17.97
C PRO A 185 -7.54 -22.51 -18.27
N ASP A 186 -8.58 -22.78 -17.48
CA ASP A 186 -9.99 -22.56 -17.86
C ASP A 186 -10.57 -21.20 -17.47
N SER A 187 -9.80 -20.31 -16.81
CA SER A 187 -10.33 -19.01 -16.41
C SER A 187 -10.49 -18.05 -17.60
N VAL A 188 -11.74 -17.66 -17.86
CA VAL A 188 -12.07 -16.56 -18.78
C VAL A 188 -11.52 -15.22 -18.29
N ILE A 189 -11.40 -15.07 -16.96
CA ILE A 189 -10.85 -13.86 -16.35
C ILE A 189 -9.34 -13.90 -16.42
N LYS A 190 -8.76 -12.80 -16.92
CA LYS A 190 -7.34 -12.67 -17.19
C LYS A 190 -6.75 -11.44 -16.49
N THR A 191 -5.44 -11.45 -16.30
CA THR A 191 -4.67 -10.29 -15.86
C THR A 191 -4.79 -9.12 -16.85
N PHE A 192 -4.95 -7.89 -16.33
CA PHE A 192 -5.06 -6.70 -17.17
C PHE A 192 -3.72 -6.32 -17.80
N GLY A 193 -3.75 -5.88 -19.07
CA GLY A 193 -2.60 -5.24 -19.72
C GLY A 193 -2.46 -3.76 -19.38
N ASN A 194 -1.29 -3.18 -19.70
CA ASN A 194 -1.00 -1.75 -19.58
C ASN A 194 -1.19 -1.13 -18.17
N ILE A 195 -1.10 -1.93 -17.11
CA ILE A 195 -1.11 -1.43 -15.73
C ILE A 195 0.23 -0.73 -15.44
N LYS A 196 0.19 0.39 -14.72
CA LYS A 196 1.39 1.08 -14.23
C LYS A 196 1.86 0.44 -12.93
N GLY A 197 3.18 0.30 -12.74
CA GLY A 197 3.75 -0.39 -11.58
C GLY A 197 3.46 0.30 -10.25
N ASP A 198 3.19 1.62 -10.27
CA ASP A 198 2.75 2.38 -9.09
C ASP A 198 1.27 2.15 -8.71
N ARG A 199 0.49 1.51 -9.58
CA ARG A 199 -0.90 1.13 -9.29
C ARG A 199 -1.02 -0.28 -8.71
N ILE A 200 0.03 -1.07 -8.72
CA ILE A 200 0.04 -2.44 -8.18
C ILE A 200 0.29 -2.42 -6.67
N ASP A 201 -0.56 -3.16 -5.97
CA ASP A 201 -0.52 -3.27 -4.52
C ASP A 201 -0.23 -4.70 -4.06
N LEU A 202 -0.49 -5.74 -4.86
CA LEU A 202 -0.12 -7.12 -4.56
C LEU A 202 0.67 -7.73 -5.72
N ILE A 203 1.83 -8.32 -5.43
CA ILE A 203 2.70 -8.98 -6.40
C ILE A 203 2.86 -10.43 -5.98
N MET A 204 2.59 -11.35 -6.89
CA MET A 204 2.71 -12.78 -6.67
C MET A 204 3.05 -13.51 -7.97
N THR A 205 3.20 -14.83 -7.88
CA THR A 205 3.48 -15.70 -9.01
C THR A 205 2.31 -16.64 -9.23
N GLN A 206 2.34 -17.31 -10.38
CA GLN A 206 1.41 -18.38 -10.71
C GLN A 206 2.23 -19.64 -10.99
N ASP A 207 1.72 -20.79 -10.56
CA ASP A 207 2.25 -22.11 -10.89
C ASP A 207 1.15 -22.92 -11.61
N LYS A 208 1.39 -24.21 -11.92
CA LYS A 208 0.38 -25.02 -12.62
C LYS A 208 -0.91 -25.24 -11.84
N GLU A 209 -0.87 -25.06 -10.52
CA GLU A 209 -2.02 -25.21 -9.64
C GLU A 209 -2.82 -23.90 -9.48
N GLY A 210 -2.43 -22.80 -10.15
CA GLY A 210 -3.06 -21.47 -10.02
C GLY A 210 -2.20 -20.40 -9.32
N LEU A 211 -2.81 -19.53 -8.51
CA LEU A 211 -2.10 -18.44 -7.82
C LEU A 211 -1.23 -19.00 -6.68
N SER A 212 0.09 -18.76 -6.74
CA SER A 212 1.00 -19.20 -5.67
C SER A 212 0.91 -18.30 -4.44
N GLN A 213 0.97 -18.93 -3.27
CA GLN A 213 0.81 -18.26 -1.98
C GLN A 213 1.95 -18.55 -1.00
N GLY A 214 3.02 -19.19 -1.47
CA GLY A 214 4.23 -19.42 -0.68
C GLY A 214 5.03 -18.13 -0.46
N SER A 215 4.99 -17.21 -1.42
CA SER A 215 5.68 -15.94 -1.37
C SER A 215 4.94 -14.85 -2.15
N TRP A 216 4.73 -13.69 -1.54
CA TRP A 216 4.04 -12.56 -2.17
C TRP A 216 4.36 -11.25 -1.47
N ILE A 217 4.33 -10.15 -2.22
CA ILE A 217 4.68 -8.82 -1.73
C ILE A 217 3.44 -7.94 -1.78
N LEU A 218 3.11 -7.31 -0.65
CA LEU A 218 1.97 -6.43 -0.49
C LEU A 218 2.44 -5.01 -0.16
N ARG A 219 2.05 -4.04 -0.98
CA ARG A 219 2.22 -2.62 -0.73
C ARG A 219 1.20 -2.17 0.32
N ARG A 220 1.64 -1.39 1.30
CA ARG A 220 0.77 -0.72 2.26
C ARG A 220 -0.21 0.20 1.54
N GLY A 221 -1.47 0.14 1.97
CA GLY A 221 -2.51 1.09 1.58
C GLY A 221 -3.86 0.65 2.10
N GLU A 222 -4.90 1.47 1.87
CA GLU A 222 -6.27 1.10 2.21
C GLU A 222 -6.74 -0.11 1.38
N TRP A 223 -6.32 -0.19 0.11
CA TRP A 223 -6.59 -1.37 -0.72
C TRP A 223 -6.04 -2.65 -0.10
N ALA A 224 -4.81 -2.62 0.44
CA ALA A 224 -4.20 -3.78 1.06
C ALA A 224 -4.94 -4.23 2.32
N LYS A 225 -5.40 -3.29 3.15
CA LYS A 225 -6.26 -3.60 4.30
C LYS A 225 -7.57 -4.23 3.83
N PHE A 226 -8.25 -3.59 2.88
CA PHE A 226 -9.51 -4.07 2.32
C PHE A 226 -9.35 -5.48 1.71
N MET A 227 -8.28 -5.73 0.97
CA MET A 227 -8.01 -7.02 0.36
C MET A 227 -7.77 -8.10 1.42
N LEU A 228 -6.93 -7.85 2.43
CA LEU A 228 -6.68 -8.81 3.51
C LEU A 228 -7.94 -9.07 4.34
N ASP A 229 -8.71 -8.03 4.64
CA ASP A 229 -9.95 -8.14 5.42
C ASP A 229 -11.02 -8.92 4.62
N SER A 230 -11.11 -8.68 3.29
CA SER A 230 -12.00 -9.43 2.39
C SER A 230 -11.57 -10.88 2.22
N TRP A 231 -10.26 -11.14 2.10
CA TRP A 231 -9.74 -12.49 1.92
C TRP A 231 -9.95 -13.32 3.18
N PHE A 232 -9.76 -12.74 4.38
CA PHE A 232 -9.98 -13.42 5.66
C PHE A 232 -11.46 -13.48 6.10
N ASP A 233 -12.38 -13.00 5.28
CA ASP A 233 -13.80 -12.93 5.62
C ASP A 233 -14.35 -14.31 6.05
N PRO A 234 -15.15 -14.39 7.13
CA PRO A 234 -15.76 -15.65 7.58
C PRO A 234 -16.55 -16.40 6.50
N LEU A 235 -17.12 -15.73 5.50
CA LEU A 235 -17.84 -16.36 4.40
C LEU A 235 -16.90 -17.22 3.53
N TYR A 236 -15.73 -16.71 3.16
CA TYR A 236 -14.76 -17.50 2.39
C TYR A 236 -14.13 -18.62 3.21
N ARG A 237 -13.92 -18.39 4.51
CA ARG A 237 -13.40 -19.41 5.41
C ARG A 237 -14.40 -20.53 5.70
N SER A 238 -15.69 -20.20 5.80
CA SER A 238 -16.75 -21.18 6.07
C SER A 238 -17.21 -21.94 4.81
N TYR A 239 -17.01 -21.40 3.61
CA TYR A 239 -17.26 -22.11 2.36
C TYR A 239 -16.42 -23.39 2.18
N ASN A 240 -15.27 -23.48 2.87
CA ASN A 240 -14.39 -24.65 2.88
C ASN A 240 -13.89 -25.05 1.47
N PHE A 241 -13.23 -24.10 0.79
CA PHE A 241 -12.59 -24.37 -0.49
C PHE A 241 -11.58 -25.53 -0.39
N GLN A 242 -11.49 -26.34 -1.45
CA GLN A 242 -10.60 -27.52 -1.48
C GLN A 242 -9.13 -27.19 -1.19
N LYS A 243 -8.60 -26.08 -1.73
CA LYS A 243 -7.25 -25.59 -1.43
C LYS A 243 -7.26 -24.37 -0.50
N ALA A 244 -8.19 -24.34 0.45
CA ALA A 244 -8.23 -23.36 1.52
C ALA A 244 -8.15 -21.90 1.02
N GLU A 245 -7.21 -21.11 1.54
CA GLU A 245 -7.05 -19.70 1.22
C GLU A 245 -6.60 -19.44 -0.23
N ARG A 246 -6.08 -20.47 -0.92
CA ARG A 246 -5.71 -20.42 -2.34
C ARG A 246 -6.89 -20.22 -3.25
N HIS A 247 -7.77 -21.21 -3.25
CA HIS A 247 -9.00 -21.15 -4.04
C HIS A 247 -9.91 -20.00 -3.60
N ALA A 248 -9.88 -19.60 -2.33
CA ALA A 248 -10.59 -18.40 -1.87
C ALA A 248 -10.09 -17.13 -2.58
N LEU A 249 -8.77 -16.92 -2.66
CA LEU A 249 -8.19 -15.78 -3.38
C LEU A 249 -8.53 -15.84 -4.87
N GLU A 250 -8.39 -17.00 -5.49
CA GLU A 250 -8.71 -17.24 -6.90
C GLU A 250 -10.16 -16.89 -7.20
N HIS A 251 -11.09 -17.36 -6.37
CA HIS A 251 -12.50 -16.98 -6.45
C HIS A 251 -12.66 -15.46 -6.33
N ILE A 252 -12.06 -14.84 -5.32
CA ILE A 252 -12.16 -13.39 -5.11
C ILE A 252 -11.73 -12.62 -6.36
N VAL A 253 -10.59 -12.96 -6.97
CA VAL A 253 -10.06 -12.20 -8.12
C VAL A 253 -10.82 -12.46 -9.41
N GLN A 254 -11.48 -13.62 -9.55
CA GLN A 254 -12.35 -13.91 -10.69
C GLN A 254 -13.66 -13.10 -10.62
N TRP A 255 -14.21 -12.87 -9.42
CA TRP A 255 -15.50 -12.20 -9.26
C TRP A 255 -15.39 -10.69 -8.96
N HIS A 256 -14.26 -10.24 -8.40
CA HIS A 256 -14.07 -8.85 -7.97
C HIS A 256 -12.93 -8.17 -8.73
N GLY A 257 -13.25 -7.60 -9.90
CA GLY A 257 -12.28 -6.89 -10.74
C GLY A 257 -11.56 -5.72 -10.03
N THR A 258 -12.20 -5.09 -9.04
CA THR A 258 -11.58 -4.04 -8.20
C THR A 258 -10.39 -4.54 -7.38
N LEU A 259 -10.35 -5.83 -7.04
CA LEU A 259 -9.20 -6.47 -6.42
C LEU A 259 -8.20 -6.90 -7.48
N LEU A 260 -8.65 -7.54 -8.57
CA LEU A 260 -7.76 -8.02 -9.63
C LEU A 260 -6.92 -6.90 -10.28
N THR A 261 -7.48 -5.71 -10.49
CA THR A 261 -6.78 -4.56 -11.12
C THR A 261 -5.53 -4.09 -10.37
N LYS A 262 -5.32 -4.57 -9.15
CA LYS A 262 -4.24 -4.19 -8.24
C LYS A 262 -3.23 -5.32 -8.01
N ILE A 263 -3.42 -6.46 -8.68
CA ILE A 263 -2.57 -7.65 -8.58
C ILE A 263 -1.69 -7.73 -9.83
N ALA A 264 -0.40 -7.98 -9.62
CA ALA A 264 0.56 -8.30 -10.66
C ALA A 264 1.02 -9.76 -10.54
N LEU A 265 0.98 -10.48 -11.66
CA LEU A 265 1.69 -11.73 -11.81
C LEU A 265 3.06 -11.47 -12.43
N ILE A 266 4.09 -12.08 -11.86
CA ILE A 266 5.47 -12.02 -12.36
C ILE A 266 5.99 -13.44 -12.62
N PRO A 267 7.06 -13.60 -13.43
CA PRO A 267 7.73 -14.88 -13.67
C PRO A 267 7.99 -15.68 -12.38
N GLN A 268 7.71 -16.98 -12.40
CA GLN A 268 7.70 -17.81 -11.19
C GLN A 268 9.09 -17.84 -10.55
N ASN A 269 10.16 -17.96 -11.33
CA ASN A 269 11.54 -18.04 -10.83
C ASN A 269 12.03 -16.81 -10.05
N LEU A 270 11.36 -15.66 -10.19
CA LEU A 270 11.77 -14.43 -9.52
C LEU A 270 11.40 -14.41 -8.05
N LEU A 271 10.40 -15.19 -7.65
CA LEU A 271 9.84 -15.14 -6.30
C LEU A 271 9.47 -16.53 -5.75
N ASN A 272 9.35 -17.58 -6.55
CA ASN A 272 8.76 -18.85 -6.12
C ASN A 272 9.26 -20.04 -6.96
N SER A 273 10.57 -20.19 -7.16
CA SER A 273 11.11 -21.34 -7.88
C SER A 273 10.92 -22.64 -7.09
N TYR A 274 10.69 -23.75 -7.78
CA TYR A 274 10.53 -25.08 -7.20
C TYR A 274 11.72 -25.98 -7.51
N THR A 275 11.94 -26.98 -6.66
CA THR A 275 12.97 -27.98 -6.95
C THR A 275 12.53 -28.94 -8.05
N GLU A 276 13.47 -29.69 -8.61
CA GLU A 276 13.18 -30.74 -9.60
C GLU A 276 12.17 -31.79 -9.09
N LYS A 277 12.13 -32.02 -7.76
CA LYS A 277 11.16 -32.93 -7.14
C LYS A 277 9.71 -32.45 -7.30
N ASP A 278 9.51 -31.15 -7.47
CA ASP A 278 8.21 -30.48 -7.56
C ASP A 278 7.96 -29.94 -8.99
N HIS A 279 8.66 -30.47 -10.01
CA HIS A 279 8.58 -30.01 -11.40
C HIS A 279 7.17 -30.14 -12.01
N GLU A 280 6.39 -31.11 -11.54
CA GLU A 280 5.01 -31.31 -11.98
C GLU A 280 4.11 -30.14 -11.61
N LEU A 281 4.42 -29.44 -10.50
CA LEU A 281 3.70 -28.26 -9.99
C LEU A 281 4.23 -26.96 -10.59
N ALA A 282 5.51 -26.94 -10.99
CA ALA A 282 6.16 -25.75 -11.52
C ALA A 282 5.60 -25.34 -12.89
N GLY A 283 5.43 -24.03 -13.09
CA GLY A 283 5.23 -23.42 -14.39
C GLY A 283 6.47 -23.57 -15.30
N GLU A 284 6.37 -23.08 -16.53
CA GLU A 284 7.43 -23.25 -17.56
C GLU A 284 8.80 -22.72 -17.13
N ASP A 285 8.81 -21.60 -16.41
CA ASP A 285 9.99 -20.95 -15.86
C ASP A 285 10.21 -21.25 -14.38
N GLY A 286 9.41 -22.13 -13.77
CA GLY A 286 9.32 -22.31 -12.33
C GLY A 286 10.41 -23.17 -11.70
N ILE A 287 11.28 -23.82 -12.47
CA ILE A 287 12.33 -24.71 -11.92
C ILE A 287 13.52 -23.89 -11.43
N TRP A 288 13.91 -24.14 -10.17
CA TRP A 288 14.98 -23.45 -9.49
C TRP A 288 16.33 -23.65 -10.16
N LYS A 289 17.06 -22.55 -10.33
CA LYS A 289 18.42 -22.52 -10.85
C LYS A 289 19.34 -21.75 -9.92
N ASP A 290 20.63 -22.03 -10.03
CA ASP A 290 21.64 -21.28 -9.29
C ASP A 290 21.56 -19.78 -9.64
N GLY A 291 21.33 -18.97 -8.61
CA GLY A 291 21.16 -17.51 -8.73
C GLY A 291 19.71 -17.05 -8.53
N ASP A 292 18.74 -17.96 -8.56
CA ASP A 292 17.34 -17.63 -8.28
C ASP A 292 17.17 -17.07 -6.86
N PHE A 293 16.17 -16.20 -6.71
CA PHE A 293 15.98 -15.43 -5.48
C PHE A 293 15.62 -16.32 -4.29
N MET A 294 14.72 -17.29 -4.51
CA MET A 294 14.32 -18.27 -3.51
C MET A 294 13.89 -19.59 -4.12
N VAL A 295 13.86 -20.60 -3.26
CA VAL A 295 13.33 -21.93 -3.56
C VAL A 295 12.21 -22.26 -2.59
N SER A 296 11.11 -22.80 -3.10
CA SER A 296 9.92 -23.18 -2.36
C SER A 296 9.65 -24.68 -2.48
N PHE A 297 9.05 -25.27 -1.46
CA PHE A 297 8.82 -26.70 -1.32
C PHE A 297 7.33 -26.97 -0.99
N PRO A 298 6.41 -26.81 -1.96
CA PRO A 298 4.97 -26.88 -1.70
C PRO A 298 4.53 -28.18 -1.02
N ASP A 299 5.04 -29.33 -1.49
CA ASP A 299 4.58 -30.67 -1.08
C ASP A 299 5.64 -31.50 -0.33
N CYS A 300 6.53 -30.85 0.42
CA CYS A 300 7.59 -31.53 1.17
C CYS A 300 7.16 -32.16 2.51
N SER A 301 5.92 -31.95 2.95
CA SER A 301 5.45 -32.36 4.29
C SER A 301 4.94 -33.79 4.35
N GLU A 302 4.64 -34.42 3.20
CA GLU A 302 4.06 -35.75 3.14
C GLU A 302 5.15 -36.84 3.04
N PRO A 303 5.10 -37.92 3.86
CA PRO A 303 6.02 -39.03 3.73
C PRO A 303 6.00 -39.65 2.32
N PRO A 304 7.16 -40.07 1.78
CA PRO A 304 8.47 -40.19 2.44
C PRO A 304 9.32 -38.91 2.45
N ARG A 305 8.78 -37.76 2.02
CA ARG A 305 9.53 -36.49 1.97
C ARG A 305 9.56 -35.82 3.35
N SER A 306 10.54 -34.93 3.53
CA SER A 306 10.68 -34.11 4.72
C SER A 306 11.15 -32.72 4.35
N CYS A 307 10.35 -31.70 4.69
CA CYS A 307 10.72 -30.30 4.46
C CYS A 307 12.07 -29.96 5.08
N LYS A 308 12.34 -30.43 6.30
CA LYS A 308 13.62 -30.22 6.98
C LYS A 308 14.79 -30.75 6.16
N GLU A 309 14.68 -31.97 5.64
CA GLU A 309 15.77 -32.62 4.90
C GLU A 309 16.01 -31.95 3.54
N GLU A 310 14.93 -31.56 2.86
CA GLU A 310 15.00 -30.91 1.55
C GLU A 310 15.50 -29.45 1.62
N MET A 311 15.14 -28.72 2.68
CA MET A 311 15.55 -27.32 2.87
C MET A 311 16.98 -27.18 3.41
N ASN A 312 17.47 -28.15 4.19
CA ASN A 312 18.76 -28.07 4.88
C ASN A 312 19.98 -27.81 3.96
N PRO A 313 20.10 -28.42 2.76
CA PRO A 313 21.16 -28.08 1.82
C PRO A 313 21.17 -26.60 1.42
N PHE A 314 19.98 -26.00 1.23
CA PHE A 314 19.84 -24.60 0.86
C PHE A 314 20.19 -23.66 2.01
N PHE A 315 19.78 -23.98 3.25
CA PHE A 315 20.21 -23.23 4.43
C PHE A 315 21.74 -23.19 4.55
N ARG A 316 22.40 -24.34 4.42
CA ARG A 316 23.88 -24.42 4.47
C ARG A 316 24.53 -23.59 3.37
N LYS A 317 24.02 -23.63 2.13
CA LYS A 317 24.53 -22.82 1.02
C LYS A 317 24.45 -21.32 1.33
N THR A 318 23.35 -20.87 1.95
CA THR A 318 23.15 -19.47 2.30
C THR A 318 24.05 -18.99 3.45
N GLU A 319 24.38 -19.87 4.40
CA GLU A 319 25.28 -19.55 5.52
C GLU A 319 26.73 -19.38 5.07
N VAL A 320 27.20 -20.25 4.16
CA VAL A 320 28.52 -20.10 3.53
C VAL A 320 28.59 -18.78 2.75
N SER A 321 27.54 -18.45 2.01
CA SER A 321 27.48 -17.19 1.23
C SER A 321 27.38 -15.93 2.10
N ALA A 322 26.97 -16.05 3.37
CA ALA A 322 26.85 -14.94 4.30
C ALA A 322 28.13 -14.69 5.12
N SER A 323 29.03 -15.68 5.20
CA SER A 323 30.31 -15.60 5.91
C SER A 323 31.50 -15.23 5.02
N ALA A 324 31.30 -15.21 3.70
CA ALA A 324 32.24 -14.72 2.69
C ALA A 324 31.94 -13.25 2.33
#